data_AF-A0A4Q6EW84-F1
#
_entry.id   AF-A0A4Q6EW84-F1
#
_cell.length_a   1.000
_cell.length_b   1.000
_cell.length_c   1.000
_cell.angle_alpha   90.00
_cell.angle_beta   90.00
_cell.angle_gamma   90.00
#
_symmetry.space_group_name_H-M   'P 1'
#
loop_
_entity.id
_entity.type
_entity.pdbx_description
1 polymer ?
#
loop_
_entity_poly.entity_id
_entity_poly.type
_entity_poly.pdbx_seq_one_letter_code
_entity_poly.pdbx_strand_id
1 'polypeptide(L)'
;MLKKAFALFLLSATPAFAAKDCARSFESAARALPAKLARLGYHSVASININNLVVEMAQVAVKGGDQKKIMAANRDGRSNGRATARWEVDANGASISVACAYWGQLPSKDVLSLHEFFGALGYPDQDYRVSVSFWLLAHPVVQARFTEAQKEKIVDFVRTLGGRQQFAGGVVGVGGGGEGMSVLYRIRRLERELDQLNAARTEEERQAALRDIEVAFSSSGTFYVGPI
;
A
#
# COMPACT_ATOMS: atom_id res chain seq x y z
N MET A 1 -46.72 -1.71 -26.82
CA MET A 1 -45.88 -0.59 -26.33
C MET A 1 -45.10 -0.94 -25.04
N LEU A 2 -44.59 -2.18 -24.87
CA LEU A 2 -43.92 -2.61 -23.63
C LEU A 2 -42.41 -2.92 -23.77
N LYS A 3 -41.82 -2.78 -24.95
CA LYS A 3 -40.43 -3.22 -25.23
C LYS A 3 -39.35 -2.12 -25.12
N LYS A 4 -39.74 -0.85 -24.95
CA LYS A 4 -38.78 0.28 -24.85
C LYS A 4 -38.39 0.66 -23.41
N ALA A 5 -39.10 0.16 -22.40
CA ALA A 5 -38.81 0.48 -20.99
C ALA A 5 -37.69 -0.38 -20.37
N PHE A 6 -37.41 -1.57 -20.92
CA PHE A 6 -36.42 -2.49 -20.33
C PHE A 6 -34.97 -2.14 -20.69
N ALA A 7 -34.73 -1.50 -21.84
CA ALA A 7 -33.39 -1.09 -22.27
C ALA A 7 -32.84 0.10 -21.47
N LEU A 8 -33.70 0.90 -20.84
CA LEU A 8 -33.30 2.08 -20.05
C LEU A 8 -32.84 1.73 -18.63
N PHE A 9 -33.21 0.53 -18.12
CA PHE A 9 -32.82 0.05 -16.80
C PHE A 9 -31.43 -0.63 -16.80
N LEU A 10 -30.98 -1.14 -17.95
CA LEU A 10 -29.67 -1.80 -18.09
C LEU A 10 -28.50 -0.81 -18.26
N LEU A 11 -28.75 0.43 -18.66
CA LEU A 11 -27.71 1.47 -18.79
C LEU A 11 -27.52 2.34 -17.55
N SER A 12 -28.44 2.31 -16.59
CA SER A 12 -28.38 3.14 -15.37
C SER A 12 -27.68 2.45 -14.19
N ALA A 13 -27.39 1.14 -14.29
CA ALA A 13 -26.70 0.37 -13.26
C ALA A 13 -25.15 0.46 -13.35
N THR A 14 -24.59 0.84 -14.50
CA THR A 14 -23.15 0.75 -14.78
C THR A 14 -22.22 1.52 -13.81
N PRO A 15 -22.55 2.71 -13.27
CA PRO A 15 -21.60 3.43 -12.42
C PRO A 15 -21.57 2.90 -10.97
N ALA A 16 -22.71 2.44 -10.44
CA ALA A 16 -22.78 1.91 -9.08
C ALA A 16 -22.08 0.54 -8.96
N PHE A 17 -22.19 -0.30 -9.98
CA PHE A 17 -21.46 -1.57 -10.06
C PHE A 17 -19.94 -1.34 -10.17
N ALA A 18 -19.50 -0.42 -11.06
CA ALA A 18 -18.08 -0.09 -11.20
C ALA A 18 -17.45 0.45 -9.90
N ALA A 19 -18.20 1.25 -9.11
CA ALA A 19 -17.72 1.75 -7.82
C ALA A 19 -17.58 0.64 -6.77
N LYS A 20 -18.50 -0.33 -6.72
CA LYS A 20 -18.41 -1.48 -5.81
C LYS A 20 -17.27 -2.43 -6.19
N ASP A 21 -17.04 -2.66 -7.48
CA ASP A 21 -15.95 -3.52 -7.96
C ASP A 21 -14.58 -2.93 -7.64
N CYS A 22 -14.45 -1.62 -7.80
CA CYS A 22 -13.28 -0.86 -7.40
C CYS A 22 -12.96 -0.98 -5.90
N ALA A 23 -13.94 -0.74 -5.02
CA ALA A 23 -13.74 -0.87 -3.57
C ALA A 23 -13.31 -2.30 -3.19
N ARG A 24 -13.98 -3.33 -3.73
CA ARG A 24 -13.61 -4.73 -3.51
C ARG A 24 -12.21 -5.07 -4.01
N SER A 25 -11.83 -4.56 -5.18
CA SER A 25 -10.48 -4.75 -5.73
C SER A 25 -9.42 -4.10 -4.83
N PHE A 26 -9.71 -2.92 -4.27
CA PHE A 26 -8.83 -2.23 -3.34
C PHE A 26 -8.65 -3.02 -2.03
N GLU A 27 -9.75 -3.47 -1.43
CA GLU A 27 -9.73 -4.33 -0.24
C GLU A 27 -8.96 -5.63 -0.47
N SER A 28 -9.20 -6.27 -1.62
CA SER A 28 -8.52 -7.51 -1.99
C SER A 28 -7.02 -7.31 -2.17
N ALA A 29 -6.59 -6.20 -2.75
CA ALA A 29 -5.17 -5.88 -2.90
C ALA A 29 -4.51 -5.69 -1.53
N ALA A 30 -5.15 -4.96 -0.61
CA ALA A 30 -4.57 -4.66 0.70
C ALA A 30 -4.35 -5.93 1.53
N ARG A 31 -5.27 -6.91 1.40
CA ARG A 31 -5.19 -8.19 2.12
C ARG A 31 -4.17 -9.15 1.53
N ALA A 32 -3.66 -8.89 0.32
CA ALA A 32 -2.79 -9.84 -0.39
C ALA A 32 -1.47 -10.08 0.37
N LEU A 33 -0.83 -9.03 0.86
CA LEU A 33 0.45 -9.12 1.58
C LEU A 33 0.31 -9.77 2.97
N PRO A 34 -0.60 -9.32 3.86
CA PRO A 34 -0.84 -10.00 5.14
C PRO A 34 -1.19 -11.48 4.96
N ALA A 35 -2.06 -11.82 4.00
CA ALA A 35 -2.41 -13.22 3.73
C ALA A 35 -1.23 -14.05 3.21
N LYS A 36 -0.36 -13.44 2.39
CA LYS A 36 0.86 -14.11 1.90
C LYS A 36 1.86 -14.36 3.03
N LEU A 37 2.07 -13.39 3.92
CA LEU A 37 2.92 -13.55 5.10
C LEU A 37 2.38 -14.61 6.07
N ALA A 38 1.06 -14.64 6.31
CA ALA A 38 0.43 -15.68 7.12
C ALA A 38 0.71 -17.09 6.55
N ARG A 39 0.61 -17.27 5.22
CA ARG A 39 0.95 -18.54 4.55
C ARG A 39 2.44 -18.90 4.64
N LEU A 40 3.31 -17.92 4.80
CA LEU A 40 4.75 -18.10 5.03
C LEU A 40 5.07 -18.37 6.52
N GLY A 41 4.07 -18.46 7.40
CA GLY A 41 4.25 -18.76 8.82
C GLY A 41 4.47 -17.54 9.71
N TYR A 42 4.37 -16.32 9.17
CA TYR A 42 4.44 -15.12 10.01
C TYR A 42 3.13 -14.94 10.78
N HIS A 43 3.24 -14.80 12.11
CA HIS A 43 2.12 -14.42 12.97
C HIS A 43 2.10 -12.92 13.28
N SER A 44 3.26 -12.27 13.22
CA SER A 44 3.42 -10.83 13.36
C SER A 44 4.56 -10.31 12.50
N VAL A 45 4.53 -9.01 12.22
CA VAL A 45 5.67 -8.22 11.75
C VAL A 45 5.88 -7.10 12.76
N ALA A 46 6.93 -7.23 13.57
CA ALA A 46 7.17 -6.40 14.74
C ALA A 46 5.95 -6.40 15.69
N SER A 47 5.39 -5.23 15.98
CA SER A 47 4.21 -5.05 16.83
C SER A 47 2.89 -5.36 16.11
N ILE A 48 2.89 -5.56 14.80
CA ILE A 48 1.67 -5.75 14.00
C ILE A 48 1.36 -7.24 13.94
N ASN A 49 0.35 -7.68 14.68
CA ASN A 49 -0.18 -9.05 14.57
C ASN A 49 -0.95 -9.20 13.26
N ILE A 50 -0.57 -10.16 12.41
CA ILE A 50 -1.12 -10.33 11.06
C ILE A 50 -2.60 -10.75 11.10
N ASN A 51 -2.97 -11.63 12.04
CA ASN A 51 -4.36 -12.09 12.17
C ASN A 51 -5.28 -10.94 12.62
N ASN A 52 -4.83 -10.17 13.62
CA ASN A 52 -5.58 -9.00 14.08
C ASN A 52 -5.69 -7.95 12.99
N LEU A 53 -4.61 -7.69 12.24
CA LEU A 53 -4.62 -6.74 11.13
C LEU A 53 -5.70 -7.10 10.10
N VAL A 54 -5.82 -8.37 9.70
CA VAL A 54 -6.85 -8.81 8.72
C VAL A 54 -8.28 -8.59 9.25
N VAL A 55 -8.50 -8.78 10.55
CA VAL A 55 -9.79 -8.53 11.21
C VAL A 55 -10.09 -7.04 11.28
N GLU A 56 -9.11 -6.23 11.69
CA GLU A 56 -9.23 -4.77 11.78
C GLU A 56 -9.49 -4.14 10.41
N MET A 57 -8.79 -4.60 9.36
CA MET A 57 -9.04 -4.17 7.98
C MET A 57 -10.47 -4.48 7.52
N ALA A 58 -11.15 -5.49 8.07
CA ALA A 58 -12.54 -5.76 7.74
C ALA A 58 -13.53 -4.75 8.35
N GLN A 59 -13.08 -3.95 9.33
CA GLN A 59 -13.89 -2.92 9.98
C GLN A 59 -13.78 -1.55 9.31
N VAL A 60 -12.81 -1.35 8.41
CA VAL A 60 -12.64 -0.09 7.69
C VAL A 60 -13.57 -0.05 6.48
N ALA A 61 -14.45 0.95 6.42
CA ALA A 61 -15.38 1.09 5.31
C ALA A 61 -14.68 1.58 4.04
N VAL A 62 -14.64 0.78 2.97
CA VAL A 62 -14.07 1.20 1.68
C VAL A 62 -15.18 1.55 0.68
N LYS A 63 -15.05 2.71 0.03
CA LYS A 63 -16.00 3.18 -0.98
C LYS A 63 -15.29 3.76 -2.21
N GLY A 64 -15.91 3.59 -3.37
CA GLY A 64 -15.53 4.32 -4.56
C GLY A 64 -15.82 5.81 -4.40
N GLY A 65 -14.88 6.66 -4.80
CA GLY A 65 -14.99 8.11 -4.72
C GLY A 65 -14.65 8.79 -6.04
N ASP A 66 -15.12 10.03 -6.18
CA ASP A 66 -14.77 10.89 -7.30
C ASP A 66 -13.35 11.43 -7.13
N GLN A 67 -12.51 11.28 -8.16
CA GLN A 67 -11.11 11.69 -8.13
C GLN A 67 -10.95 13.18 -7.81
N LYS A 68 -11.76 14.05 -8.42
CA LYS A 68 -11.64 15.51 -8.21
C LYS A 68 -11.98 15.87 -6.77
N LYS A 69 -12.99 15.24 -6.18
CA LYS A 69 -13.33 15.41 -4.76
C LYS A 69 -12.22 14.93 -3.84
N ILE A 70 -11.65 13.75 -4.11
CA ILE A 70 -10.51 13.21 -3.34
C ILE A 70 -9.30 14.16 -3.44
N MET A 71 -8.94 14.59 -4.64
CA MET A 71 -7.85 15.55 -4.87
C MET A 71 -8.07 16.88 -4.15
N ALA A 72 -9.28 17.44 -4.25
CA ALA A 72 -9.61 18.69 -3.59
C ALA A 72 -9.52 18.57 -2.06
N ALA A 73 -10.01 17.47 -1.50
CA ALA A 73 -9.95 17.20 -0.06
C ALA A 73 -8.52 16.95 0.43
N ASN A 74 -7.66 16.39 -0.41
CA ASN A 74 -6.26 16.11 -0.10
C ASN A 74 -5.32 17.31 -0.31
N ARG A 75 -5.83 18.47 -0.75
CA ARG A 75 -5.01 19.67 -0.98
C ARG A 75 -4.67 20.32 0.36
N ASP A 76 -3.40 20.35 0.72
CA ASP A 76 -2.90 20.87 1.99
C ASP A 76 -2.21 22.25 1.88
N GLY A 77 -2.56 23.04 0.86
CA GLY A 77 -2.01 24.39 0.63
C GLY A 77 -0.55 24.41 0.16
N ARG A 78 0.18 23.28 0.22
CA ARG A 78 1.58 23.15 -0.21
C ARG A 78 1.78 22.17 -1.38
N SER A 79 0.78 21.33 -1.66
CA SER A 79 0.84 20.34 -2.74
C SER A 79 -0.43 20.33 -3.60
N ASN A 80 -0.29 19.88 -4.86
CA ASN A 80 -1.44 19.46 -5.65
C ASN A 80 -2.03 18.22 -4.97
N GLY A 81 -3.18 18.37 -4.31
CA GLY A 81 -3.77 17.30 -3.50
C GLY A 81 -3.86 15.95 -4.23
N ARG A 82 -3.57 14.87 -3.49
CA ARG A 82 -3.37 13.52 -4.03
C ARG A 82 -4.66 12.89 -4.55
N ALA A 83 -4.55 12.11 -5.62
CA ALA A 83 -5.70 11.68 -6.42
C ALA A 83 -6.16 10.22 -6.23
N THR A 84 -5.40 9.39 -5.53
CA THR A 84 -5.57 7.91 -5.55
C THR A 84 -6.59 7.44 -4.54
N ALA A 85 -6.40 7.81 -3.28
CA ALA A 85 -7.24 7.43 -2.16
C ALA A 85 -7.16 8.49 -1.06
N ARG A 86 -8.07 8.37 -0.10
CA ARG A 86 -8.11 9.17 1.10
C ARG A 86 -8.71 8.34 2.22
N TRP A 87 -8.07 8.34 3.37
CA TRP A 87 -8.65 7.78 4.58
C TRP A 87 -9.04 8.87 5.56
N GLU A 88 -10.07 8.58 6.35
CA GLU A 88 -10.62 9.47 7.37
C GLU A 88 -11.01 8.65 8.59
N VAL A 89 -10.78 9.19 9.78
CA VAL A 89 -11.24 8.62 11.05
C VAL A 89 -12.13 9.63 11.76
N ASP A 90 -13.41 9.29 11.91
CA ASP A 90 -14.41 10.12 12.57
C ASP A 90 -15.18 9.35 13.66
N ALA A 91 -16.25 9.95 14.20
CA ALA A 91 -17.08 9.33 15.24
C ALA A 91 -17.78 8.03 14.80
N ASN A 92 -17.94 7.81 13.49
CA ASN A 92 -18.52 6.61 12.90
C ASN A 92 -17.47 5.54 12.57
N GLY A 93 -16.18 5.84 12.78
CA GLY A 93 -15.07 4.92 12.56
C GLY A 93 -14.17 5.33 11.40
N ALA A 94 -13.37 4.37 10.93
CA ALA A 94 -12.41 4.57 9.86
C ALA A 94 -13.01 4.26 8.49
N SER A 95 -12.73 5.10 7.51
CA SER A 95 -13.16 4.87 6.11
C SER A 95 -12.09 5.24 5.10
N ILE A 96 -12.14 4.61 3.93
CA ILE A 96 -11.26 4.87 2.78
C ILE A 96 -12.11 5.15 1.55
N SER A 97 -11.86 6.30 0.91
CA SER A 97 -12.43 6.66 -0.39
C SER A 97 -11.38 6.45 -1.49
N VAL A 98 -11.70 5.67 -2.52
CA VAL A 98 -10.76 5.29 -3.59
C VAL A 98 -11.20 5.88 -4.94
N ALA A 99 -10.29 6.55 -5.64
CA ALA A 99 -10.56 7.08 -6.97
C ALA A 99 -10.54 5.97 -8.04
N CYS A 100 -11.72 5.42 -8.33
CA CYS A 100 -11.86 4.21 -9.14
C CYS A 100 -11.32 4.32 -10.57
N ALA A 101 -11.43 5.51 -11.17
CA ALA A 101 -10.90 5.76 -12.51
C ALA A 101 -9.37 5.55 -12.59
N TYR A 102 -8.66 5.76 -11.48
CA TYR A 102 -7.21 5.69 -11.43
C TYR A 102 -6.71 4.38 -10.80
N TRP A 103 -7.45 3.82 -9.84
CA TRP A 103 -7.11 2.58 -9.15
C TRP A 103 -6.76 1.42 -10.10
N GLY A 104 -7.51 1.28 -11.20
CA GLY A 104 -7.27 0.24 -12.20
C GLY A 104 -5.85 0.28 -12.80
N GLN A 105 -5.25 1.46 -12.88
CA GLN A 105 -4.01 1.74 -13.62
C GLN A 105 -2.77 1.80 -12.72
N LEU A 106 -2.95 1.81 -11.39
CA LEU A 106 -1.84 1.91 -10.45
C LEU A 106 -1.02 0.63 -10.41
N PRO A 107 0.32 0.73 -10.41
CA PRO A 107 1.18 -0.40 -10.09
C PRO A 107 1.23 -0.65 -8.57
N SER A 108 1.82 -1.77 -8.14
CA SER A 108 2.06 -2.09 -6.71
C SER A 108 0.84 -1.86 -5.81
N LYS A 109 -0.33 -2.30 -6.30
CA LYS A 109 -1.64 -2.08 -5.66
C LYS A 109 -1.70 -2.60 -4.24
N ASP A 110 -1.07 -3.73 -3.98
CA ASP A 110 -0.99 -4.35 -2.67
C ASP A 110 -0.29 -3.46 -1.63
N VAL A 111 0.86 -2.87 -1.99
CA VAL A 111 1.59 -1.91 -1.14
C VAL A 111 0.77 -0.64 -0.94
N LEU A 112 0.26 -0.06 -2.03
CA LEU A 112 -0.49 1.21 -1.98
C LEU A 112 -1.76 1.09 -1.15
N SER A 113 -2.54 0.02 -1.33
CA SER A 113 -3.77 -0.16 -0.58
C SER A 113 -3.51 -0.52 0.88
N LEU A 114 -2.50 -1.36 1.17
CA LEU A 114 -2.11 -1.68 2.55
C LEU A 114 -1.68 -0.40 3.32
N HIS A 115 -0.96 0.50 2.66
CA HIS A 115 -0.58 1.79 3.22
C HIS A 115 -1.77 2.63 3.69
N GLU A 116 -2.83 2.72 2.88
CA GLU A 116 -4.05 3.46 3.26
C GLU A 116 -4.77 2.80 4.43
N PHE A 117 -4.77 1.45 4.50
CA PHE A 117 -5.31 0.73 5.66
C PHE A 117 -4.48 0.96 6.92
N PHE A 118 -3.15 1.00 6.83
CA PHE A 118 -2.32 1.37 7.97
C PHE A 118 -2.64 2.76 8.49
N GLY A 119 -2.78 3.74 7.58
CA GLY A 119 -3.27 5.07 7.91
C GLY A 119 -4.61 5.05 8.63
N ALA A 120 -5.61 4.36 8.07
CA ALA A 120 -6.95 4.25 8.64
C ALA A 120 -6.99 3.56 10.03
N LEU A 121 -6.06 2.64 10.30
CA LEU A 121 -6.00 1.84 11.53
C LEU A 121 -5.06 2.41 12.61
N GLY A 122 -4.29 3.45 12.29
CA GLY A 122 -3.36 4.09 13.22
C GLY A 122 -1.97 3.49 13.24
N TYR A 123 -1.59 2.74 12.22
CA TYR A 123 -0.21 2.29 12.03
C TYR A 123 0.56 3.35 11.22
N PRO A 124 1.60 3.99 11.78
CA PRO A 124 2.38 4.96 11.03
C PRO A 124 3.14 4.26 9.91
N ASP A 125 2.82 4.60 8.67
CA ASP A 125 3.49 4.07 7.49
C ASP A 125 4.05 5.21 6.64
N GLN A 126 4.96 6.00 7.22
CA GLN A 126 5.57 7.11 6.50
C GLN A 126 6.39 6.59 5.31
N ASP A 127 6.25 7.25 4.16
CA ASP A 127 6.93 6.89 2.90
C ASP A 127 6.80 5.40 2.52
N TYR A 128 5.67 4.76 2.86
CA TYR A 128 5.37 3.35 2.55
C TYR A 128 6.35 2.36 3.18
N ARG A 129 7.14 2.75 4.17
CA ARG A 129 8.21 1.90 4.73
C ARG A 129 7.67 0.60 5.32
N VAL A 130 6.56 0.66 6.05
CA VAL A 130 5.93 -0.52 6.67
C VAL A 130 5.28 -1.40 5.62
N SER A 131 4.52 -0.82 4.69
CA SER A 131 3.90 -1.59 3.59
C SER A 131 4.95 -2.22 2.65
N VAL A 132 6.06 -1.54 2.38
CA VAL A 132 7.20 -2.11 1.62
C VAL A 132 7.93 -3.19 2.41
N SER A 133 8.06 -3.08 3.74
CA SER A 133 8.57 -4.18 4.58
C SER A 133 7.73 -5.45 4.44
N PHE A 134 6.40 -5.30 4.45
CA PHE A 134 5.49 -6.43 4.22
C PHE A 134 5.71 -7.06 2.84
N TRP A 135 5.87 -6.23 1.81
CA TRP A 135 6.18 -6.69 0.45
C TRP A 135 7.52 -7.43 0.36
N LEU A 136 8.59 -6.87 0.95
CA LEU A 136 9.92 -7.49 0.98
C LEU A 136 9.89 -8.84 1.69
N LEU A 137 9.30 -8.90 2.89
CA LEU A 137 9.17 -10.16 3.63
C LEU A 137 8.33 -11.19 2.84
N ALA A 138 7.35 -10.74 2.06
CA ALA A 138 6.57 -11.64 1.22
C ALA A 138 7.25 -12.00 -0.12
N HIS A 139 8.43 -11.45 -0.44
CA HIS A 139 9.08 -11.63 -1.73
C HIS A 139 9.81 -12.99 -1.82
N PRO A 140 9.65 -13.76 -2.91
CA PRO A 140 10.27 -15.09 -3.04
C PRO A 140 11.79 -15.08 -2.92
N VAL A 141 12.46 -14.09 -3.52
CA VAL A 141 13.93 -13.96 -3.42
C VAL A 141 14.37 -13.71 -1.99
N VAL A 142 13.65 -12.87 -1.23
CA VAL A 142 13.95 -12.64 0.19
C VAL A 142 13.77 -13.94 0.96
N GLN A 143 12.67 -14.67 0.73
CA GLN A 143 12.44 -15.95 1.40
C GLN A 143 13.52 -17.00 1.12
N ALA A 144 14.05 -17.04 -0.10
CA ALA A 144 15.05 -18.02 -0.52
C ALA A 144 16.51 -17.62 -0.20
N ARG A 145 16.83 -16.31 -0.18
CA ARG A 145 18.22 -15.83 -0.14
C ARG A 145 18.60 -15.12 1.15
N PHE A 146 17.63 -14.58 1.90
CA PHE A 146 17.93 -13.91 3.17
C PHE A 146 18.03 -14.92 4.30
N THR A 147 19.00 -14.71 5.19
CA THR A 147 19.03 -15.38 6.49
C THR A 147 17.94 -14.83 7.41
N GLU A 148 17.59 -15.57 8.46
CA GLU A 148 16.63 -15.09 9.46
C GLU A 148 17.08 -13.78 10.12
N ALA A 149 18.38 -13.61 10.38
CA ALA A 149 18.93 -12.35 10.90
C ALA A 149 18.72 -11.16 9.93
N GLN A 150 18.76 -11.39 8.62
CA GLN A 150 18.50 -10.35 7.63
C GLN A 150 17.01 -10.02 7.52
N LYS A 151 16.14 -11.02 7.64
CA LYS A 151 14.69 -10.81 7.71
C LYS A 151 14.31 -10.03 8.98
N GLU A 152 14.96 -10.31 10.11
CA GLU A 152 14.73 -9.57 11.36
C GLU A 152 15.10 -8.09 11.23
N LYS A 153 16.14 -7.73 10.47
CA LYS A 153 16.42 -6.31 10.18
C LYS A 153 15.25 -5.59 9.50
N ILE A 154 14.55 -6.26 8.58
CA ILE A 154 13.35 -5.70 7.93
C ILE A 154 12.23 -5.51 8.96
N VAL A 155 12.10 -6.45 9.89
CA VAL A 155 11.14 -6.38 11.01
C VAL A 155 11.49 -5.22 11.97
N ASP A 156 12.77 -5.01 12.28
CA ASP A 156 13.23 -3.91 13.14
C ASP A 156 12.88 -2.52 12.58
N PHE A 157 12.92 -2.36 11.26
CA PHE A 157 12.42 -1.14 10.63
C PHE A 157 10.93 -0.91 10.87
N VAL A 158 10.12 -1.98 10.85
CA VAL A 158 8.70 -1.87 11.24
C VAL A 158 8.57 -1.54 12.72
N ARG A 159 9.42 -2.09 13.59
CA ARG A 159 9.38 -1.83 15.03
C ARG A 159 9.66 -0.36 15.37
N THR A 160 10.63 0.24 14.70
CA THR A 160 11.03 1.64 14.91
C THR A 160 10.00 2.65 14.40
N LEU A 161 9.18 2.26 13.41
CA LEU A 161 8.20 3.14 12.76
C LEU A 161 6.74 2.84 13.14
N GLY A 162 6.42 1.58 13.45
CA GLY A 162 5.06 1.02 13.47
C GLY A 162 4.37 1.02 14.84
N GLY A 163 4.71 1.93 15.74
CA GLY A 163 3.97 2.11 16.98
C GLY A 163 2.56 2.67 16.70
N ARG A 164 1.51 1.98 17.14
CA ARG A 164 0.12 2.42 16.91
C ARG A 164 -0.11 3.79 17.53
N GLN A 165 -0.60 4.74 16.74
CA GLN A 165 -1.00 6.07 17.20
C GLN A 165 -2.51 6.10 17.42
N GLN A 166 -2.94 6.65 18.55
CA GLN A 166 -4.36 6.93 18.78
C GLN A 166 -4.75 8.20 18.03
N PHE A 167 -5.76 8.11 17.18
CA PHE A 167 -6.33 9.28 16.52
C PHE A 167 -7.47 9.87 17.36
N ALA A 168 -7.49 11.20 17.50
CA ALA A 168 -8.69 11.93 17.90
C ALA A 168 -9.58 12.15 16.66
N GLY A 169 -10.90 12.32 16.84
CA GLY A 169 -11.83 12.45 15.71
C GLY A 169 -11.47 13.57 14.73
N GLY A 170 -11.66 13.31 13.44
CA GLY A 170 -11.35 14.26 12.36
C GLY A 170 -9.92 14.15 11.83
N VAL A 171 -9.17 13.09 12.20
CA VAL A 171 -7.85 12.85 11.61
C VAL A 171 -8.01 12.34 10.19
N VAL A 172 -7.42 13.11 9.29
CA VAL A 172 -7.23 12.81 7.89
C VAL A 172 -5.74 12.71 7.70
N GLY A 173 -5.25 11.54 7.30
CA GLY A 173 -3.92 11.47 6.73
C GLY A 173 -4.02 11.33 5.24
N VAL A 174 -3.12 12.05 4.57
CA VAL A 174 -2.85 11.81 3.18
C VAL A 174 -1.75 10.76 3.17
N GLY A 175 -2.07 9.53 2.76
CA GLY A 175 -1.05 8.52 2.53
C GLY A 175 0.03 9.06 1.59
N GLY A 176 1.32 8.92 1.96
CA GLY A 176 2.56 9.61 1.54
C GLY A 176 2.88 9.69 0.04
N GLY A 177 1.89 9.92 -0.82
CA GLY A 177 1.98 9.98 -2.27
C GLY A 177 2.51 11.30 -2.79
N GLY A 178 3.82 11.44 -2.78
CA GLY A 178 4.43 11.79 -4.06
C GLY A 178 4.16 10.68 -5.07
N GLU A 179 2.92 10.56 -5.59
CA GLU A 179 2.49 9.69 -6.69
C GLU A 179 2.65 8.17 -6.48
N GLY A 180 1.72 7.35 -7.03
CA GLY A 180 1.98 5.90 -7.19
C GLY A 180 3.31 5.62 -7.92
N MET A 181 3.86 6.63 -8.61
CA MET A 181 5.19 6.63 -9.20
C MET A 181 6.33 6.53 -8.18
N SER A 182 6.32 7.19 -7.01
CA SER A 182 7.42 7.03 -6.04
C SER A 182 7.50 5.63 -5.47
N VAL A 183 6.36 5.03 -5.14
CA VAL A 183 6.26 3.62 -4.75
C VAL A 183 6.69 2.73 -5.89
N LEU A 184 6.25 3.00 -7.12
CA LEU A 184 6.71 2.28 -8.30
C LEU A 184 8.23 2.34 -8.45
N TYR A 185 8.85 3.52 -8.35
CA TYR A 185 10.29 3.67 -8.47
C TYR A 185 11.03 2.94 -7.35
N ARG A 186 10.53 3.00 -6.12
CA ARG A 186 11.09 2.26 -4.98
C ARG A 186 10.99 0.75 -5.19
N ILE A 187 9.81 0.25 -5.53
CA ILE A 187 9.59 -1.18 -5.78
C ILE A 187 10.44 -1.65 -6.96
N ARG A 188 10.46 -0.94 -8.08
CA ARG A 188 11.32 -1.28 -9.23
C ARG A 188 12.81 -1.28 -8.90
N ARG A 189 13.26 -0.35 -8.05
CA ARG A 189 14.64 -0.35 -7.58
C ARG A 189 14.91 -1.60 -6.75
N LEU A 190 14.07 -1.90 -5.76
CA LEU A 190 14.20 -3.10 -4.93
C LEU A 190 14.14 -4.39 -5.75
N GLU A 191 13.26 -4.48 -6.75
CA GLU A 191 13.18 -5.61 -7.68
C GLU A 191 14.50 -5.81 -8.42
N ARG A 192 15.11 -4.74 -8.97
CA ARG A 192 16.42 -4.85 -9.61
C ARG A 192 17.51 -5.35 -8.66
N GLU A 193 17.55 -4.84 -7.43
CA GLU A 193 18.56 -5.30 -6.47
C GLU A 193 18.31 -6.74 -6.01
N LEU A 194 17.04 -7.17 -5.91
CA LEU A 194 16.67 -8.55 -5.63
C LEU A 194 17.04 -9.48 -6.81
N ASP A 195 16.90 -9.04 -8.04
CA ASP A 195 17.33 -9.79 -9.22
C ASP A 195 18.84 -9.99 -9.22
N GLN A 196 19.62 -8.94 -8.89
CA GLN A 196 21.06 -9.05 -8.71
C GLN A 196 21.42 -10.03 -7.60
N LEU A 197 20.75 -9.96 -6.45
CA LEU A 197 20.95 -10.91 -5.36
C LEU A 197 20.66 -12.35 -5.79
N ASN A 198 19.62 -12.57 -6.59
CA ASN A 198 19.26 -13.90 -7.07
C ASN A 198 20.26 -14.43 -8.11
N ALA A 199 20.86 -13.53 -8.89
CA ALA A 199 21.87 -13.85 -9.90
C ALA A 199 23.27 -14.06 -9.31
N ALA A 200 23.56 -13.49 -8.12
CA ALA A 200 24.86 -13.56 -7.46
C ALA A 200 25.41 -15.00 -7.38
N ARG A 201 26.68 -15.15 -7.75
CA ARG A 201 27.44 -16.40 -7.78
C ARG A 201 28.56 -16.41 -6.74
N THR A 202 29.01 -15.24 -6.30
CA THR A 202 30.03 -15.10 -5.25
C THR A 202 29.46 -14.46 -3.98
N GLU A 203 30.19 -14.61 -2.88
CA GLU A 203 29.80 -13.97 -1.61
C GLU A 203 29.95 -12.44 -1.70
N GLU A 204 30.94 -11.95 -2.43
CA GLU A 204 31.16 -10.52 -2.66
C GLU A 204 29.98 -9.88 -3.41
N GLU A 205 29.49 -10.53 -4.48
CA GLU A 205 28.31 -10.10 -5.23
C GLU A 205 27.05 -10.11 -4.35
N ARG A 206 26.89 -11.17 -3.54
CA ARG A 206 25.77 -11.30 -2.61
C ARG A 206 25.77 -10.15 -1.60
N GLN A 207 26.92 -9.85 -1.01
CA GLN A 207 27.06 -8.77 -0.02
C GLN A 207 26.88 -7.38 -0.65
N ALA A 208 27.29 -7.18 -1.90
CA ALA A 208 27.01 -5.95 -2.64
C ALA A 208 25.50 -5.74 -2.82
N ALA A 209 24.79 -6.74 -3.37
CA ALA A 209 23.35 -6.65 -3.58
C ALA A 209 22.57 -6.43 -2.27
N LEU A 210 22.98 -7.08 -1.17
CA LEU A 210 22.37 -6.88 0.15
C LEU A 210 22.53 -5.44 0.67
N ARG A 211 23.71 -4.83 0.49
CA ARG A 211 23.92 -3.41 0.84
C ARG A 211 23.06 -2.49 -0.01
N ASP A 212 22.93 -2.78 -1.31
CA ASP A 212 22.13 -1.95 -2.22
C ASP A 212 20.63 -2.04 -1.90
N ILE A 213 20.12 -3.22 -1.50
CA ILE A 213 18.77 -3.38 -0.95
C ILE A 213 18.60 -2.52 0.32
N GLU A 214 19.54 -2.56 1.24
CA GLU A 214 19.49 -1.78 2.49
C GLU A 214 19.46 -0.27 2.20
N VAL A 215 20.26 0.21 1.25
CA VAL A 215 20.25 1.62 0.80
C VAL A 215 18.92 1.97 0.12
N ALA A 216 18.43 1.13 -0.80
CA ALA A 216 17.17 1.37 -1.49
C ALA A 216 15.98 1.44 -0.51
N PHE A 217 16.01 0.60 0.52
CA PHE A 217 14.98 0.52 1.54
C PHE A 217 15.06 1.68 2.57
N SER A 218 16.26 2.06 3.00
CA SER A 218 16.47 3.11 4.01
C SER A 218 16.40 4.54 3.46
N SER A 219 16.63 4.74 2.16
CA SER A 219 16.63 6.07 1.56
C SER A 219 15.24 6.73 1.63
N SER A 220 15.15 7.88 2.29
CA SER A 220 13.97 8.77 2.31
C SER A 220 13.83 9.59 1.02
N GLY A 221 14.48 9.16 -0.07
CA GLY A 221 14.78 10.01 -1.20
C GLY A 221 13.54 10.55 -1.92
N THR A 222 13.41 11.87 -1.91
CA THR A 222 12.96 12.64 -3.07
C THR A 222 13.73 12.15 -4.29
N PHE A 223 13.06 11.38 -5.14
CA PHE A 223 13.65 10.93 -6.40
C PHE A 223 13.80 12.14 -7.32
N TYR A 224 15.02 12.60 -7.55
CA TYR A 224 15.31 13.49 -8.67
C TYR A 224 15.12 12.69 -9.95
N VAL A 225 14.04 12.97 -10.67
CA VAL A 225 13.82 12.42 -12.00
C VAL A 225 14.68 13.26 -12.94
N GLY A 226 15.84 12.73 -13.34
CA GLY A 226 16.54 13.29 -14.50
C GLY A 226 15.63 13.21 -15.73
N PRO A 227 15.70 14.17 -16.67
CA PRO A 227 14.88 14.13 -17.88
C PRO A 227 15.18 12.84 -18.65
N ILE A 228 14.11 12.16 -19.10
CA ILE A 228 14.14 11.06 -20.07
C ILE A 228 14.50 11.64 -21.44
#